data_AF-A0A2H0S7F8-F1
#
_entry.id   AF-A0A2H0S7F8-F1
#
_cell.length_a   1.000
_cell.length_b   1.000
_cell.length_c   1.000
_cell.angle_alpha   90.00
_cell.angle_beta   90.00
_cell.angle_gamma   90.00
#
_symmetry.space_group_name_H-M   'P 1'
#
loop_
_entity.id
_entity.type
_entity.pdbx_description
1 polymer ?
#
loop_
_entity_poly.entity_id
_entity_poly.type
_entity_poly.pdbx_seq_one_letter_code
_entity_poly.pdbx_strand_id
1 'polypeptide(L)'
;MKALRAGGFMIFLKVEFSVPKLLYGNNFNEVEEPNFGDICWKLKNALYIMGVEVKDIKKLANANISTIHYSKNIILTDHSTPYTYLKEFQKINVNQWFDTNQTDFRNEGHSIKYRSNDYEVTIYDKLKDLEQAKKSDKKAIEKDNCTQLSLFDTYEVKQPFEVLRIEVRIGSRKKLQQILKKYHLQGKERNFNDLFSKEVSREVLLSTIDDIERIYPKILTTECDTLQKFTIDLEINNPKLKYSQLLKLIGAKALIQEIGVREFRKITSRHGKTQWYRLNKEMQALKYGKSNDIFKTVREAVEAFETIKLDNYKDKM
;
A
#
# COMPACT_ATOMS: atom_id res chain seq x y z
N MET A 1 11.28 46.65 13.74
CA MET A 1 11.59 46.46 12.31
C MET A 1 10.45 45.67 11.66
N LYS A 2 9.63 46.30 10.81
CA LYS A 2 8.59 45.59 10.03
C LYS A 2 9.26 44.86 8.88
N ALA A 3 8.96 43.57 8.71
CA ALA A 3 9.47 42.78 7.59
C ALA A 3 9.02 43.41 6.26
N LEU A 4 9.97 43.85 5.45
CA LEU A 4 9.76 44.23 4.05
C LEU A 4 9.29 42.97 3.30
N ARG A 5 7.99 42.88 3.02
CA ARG A 5 7.45 41.89 2.08
C ARG A 5 7.67 42.44 0.68
N ALA A 6 8.72 41.97 0.01
CA ALA A 6 8.89 42.17 -1.42
C ALA A 6 7.75 41.41 -2.14
N GLY A 7 6.74 42.14 -2.60
CA GLY A 7 5.64 41.59 -3.39
C GLY A 7 6.11 41.27 -4.80
N GLY A 8 6.38 39.99 -5.07
CA GLY A 8 6.55 39.46 -6.41
C GLY A 8 5.69 38.21 -6.57
N PHE A 9 5.01 38.06 -7.71
CA PHE A 9 4.27 36.84 -8.02
C PHE A 9 5.24 35.83 -8.66
N MET A 10 5.45 34.69 -8.01
CA MET A 10 6.23 33.60 -8.59
C MET A 10 5.33 32.71 -9.45
N ILE A 11 5.72 32.53 -10.71
CA ILE A 11 5.08 31.56 -11.62
C ILE A 11 5.79 30.21 -11.43
N PHE A 12 5.02 29.17 -11.10
CA PHE A 12 5.54 27.82 -10.92
C PHE A 12 5.09 26.92 -12.08
N LEU A 13 6.04 26.17 -12.66
CA LEU A 13 5.71 25.03 -13.51
C LEU A 13 5.50 23.79 -12.62
N LYS A 14 4.31 23.19 -12.71
CA LYS A 14 4.02 21.91 -12.04
C LYS A 14 4.22 20.78 -13.04
N VAL A 15 5.07 19.82 -12.69
CA VAL A 15 5.35 18.64 -13.52
C VAL A 15 4.93 17.40 -12.76
N GLU A 16 4.11 16.56 -13.39
CA GLU A 16 3.66 15.27 -12.85
C GLU A 16 4.04 14.18 -13.84
N PHE A 17 4.69 13.12 -13.36
CA PHE A 17 5.11 12.01 -14.19
C PHE A 17 5.33 10.75 -13.34
N SER A 18 5.25 9.58 -13.99
CA SER A 18 5.68 8.32 -13.40
C SER A 18 7.12 8.04 -13.80
N VAL A 19 8.01 7.97 -12.82
CA VAL A 19 9.44 7.69 -13.03
C VAL A 19 9.68 6.41 -13.85
N PRO A 20 9.11 5.24 -13.49
CA PRO A 20 9.35 4.03 -14.27
C PRO A 20 8.73 4.09 -15.67
N LYS A 21 7.56 4.71 -15.86
CA LYS A 21 6.98 4.86 -17.21
C LYS A 21 7.81 5.79 -18.10
N LEU A 22 8.38 6.85 -17.53
CA LEU A 22 9.30 7.73 -18.27
C LEU A 22 10.55 6.97 -18.72
N LEU A 23 11.07 6.07 -17.89
CA LEU A 23 12.31 5.34 -18.18
C LEU A 23 12.09 4.10 -19.05
N TYR A 24 11.05 3.31 -18.80
CA TYR A 24 10.82 1.97 -19.38
C TYR A 24 9.50 1.84 -20.16
N GLY A 25 8.66 2.88 -20.21
CA GLY A 25 7.32 2.81 -20.81
C GLY A 25 6.29 2.05 -19.97
N ASN A 26 6.70 1.40 -18.88
CA ASN A 26 5.83 0.65 -17.99
C ASN A 26 6.24 0.88 -16.53
N ASN A 27 5.38 0.51 -15.58
CA ASN A 27 5.70 0.59 -14.16
C ASN A 27 5.82 -0.77 -13.47
N PHE A 28 5.85 -1.86 -14.25
CA PHE A 28 6.23 -3.18 -13.77
C PHE A 28 7.74 -3.19 -13.47
N ASN A 29 8.53 -2.68 -14.41
CA ASN A 29 9.96 -2.45 -14.23
C ASN A 29 10.17 -1.34 -13.20
N GLU A 30 10.75 -1.71 -12.07
CA GLU A 30 11.07 -0.80 -10.98
C GLU A 30 12.35 -0.01 -11.28
N VAL A 31 12.52 1.11 -10.61
CA VAL A 31 13.68 2.01 -10.75
C VAL A 31 14.52 1.97 -9.48
N GLU A 32 15.81 2.25 -9.65
CA GLU A 32 16.79 2.29 -8.57
C GLU A 32 17.62 3.57 -8.63
N GLU A 33 18.29 3.90 -7.54
CA GLU A 33 19.08 5.14 -7.38
C GLU A 33 20.08 5.39 -8.54
N PRO A 34 20.81 4.37 -9.06
CA PRO A 34 21.66 4.54 -10.24
C PRO A 34 20.94 5.08 -11.49
N ASN A 35 19.62 4.90 -11.61
CA ASN A 35 18.84 5.41 -12.75
C ASN A 35 18.58 6.93 -12.68
N PHE A 36 18.89 7.60 -11.57
CA PHE A 36 18.47 8.99 -11.32
C PHE A 36 18.96 9.98 -12.40
N GLY A 37 20.19 9.82 -12.87
CA GLY A 37 20.75 10.66 -13.93
C GLY A 37 19.96 10.55 -15.23
N ASP A 38 19.70 9.31 -15.67
CA ASP A 38 18.93 9.03 -16.89
C ASP A 38 17.49 9.54 -16.78
N ILE A 39 16.89 9.42 -15.60
CA ILE A 39 15.55 9.95 -15.31
C ILE A 39 15.52 11.48 -15.51
N CYS A 40 16.49 12.19 -14.94
CA CYS A 40 16.58 13.65 -15.10
C CYS A 40 16.77 14.05 -16.57
N TRP A 41 17.57 13.29 -17.31
CA TRP A 41 17.84 13.55 -18.72
C TRP A 41 16.60 13.30 -19.59
N LYS A 42 15.92 12.17 -19.39
CA LYS A 42 14.65 11.86 -20.07
C LYS A 42 13.57 12.89 -19.74
N LEU A 43 13.50 13.35 -18.49
CA LEU A 43 12.55 14.40 -18.09
C LEU A 43 12.85 15.72 -18.80
N LYS A 44 14.12 16.12 -18.86
CA LYS A 44 14.55 17.31 -19.61
C LYS A 44 14.14 17.23 -21.09
N ASN A 45 14.35 16.07 -21.73
CA ASN A 45 13.95 15.87 -23.12
C ASN A 45 12.44 15.93 -23.31
N ALA A 46 11.67 15.29 -22.43
CA ALA A 46 10.21 15.32 -22.50
C ALA A 46 9.68 16.75 -22.37
N LEU A 47 10.23 17.54 -21.43
CA LEU A 47 9.91 18.95 -21.27
C LEU A 47 10.28 19.77 -22.51
N TYR A 48 11.43 19.51 -23.11
CA TYR A 48 11.86 20.20 -24.33
C TYR A 48 10.90 19.93 -25.51
N ILE A 49 10.47 18.68 -25.70
CA ILE A 49 9.47 18.31 -26.71
C ILE A 49 8.13 19.02 -26.44
N MET A 50 7.79 19.27 -25.19
CA MET A 50 6.63 20.07 -24.77
C MET A 50 6.85 21.59 -24.87
N GLY A 51 7.99 22.05 -25.40
CA GLY A 51 8.31 23.48 -25.56
C GLY A 51 8.91 24.15 -24.32
N VAL A 52 9.30 23.37 -23.30
CA VAL A 52 9.90 23.88 -22.06
C VAL A 52 11.40 23.60 -22.04
N GLU A 53 12.21 24.64 -22.24
CA GLU A 53 13.67 24.51 -22.18
C GLU A 53 14.18 24.55 -20.73
N VAL A 54 14.85 23.47 -20.30
CA VAL A 54 15.57 23.43 -19.02
C VAL A 54 17.07 23.48 -19.28
N LYS A 55 17.67 24.67 -19.11
CA LYS A 55 19.11 24.89 -19.37
C LYS A 55 19.99 23.97 -18.52
N ASP A 56 19.79 23.98 -17.21
CA ASP A 56 20.58 23.20 -16.24
C ASP A 56 19.76 22.06 -15.64
N ILE A 57 20.25 20.83 -15.83
CA ILE A 57 19.64 19.60 -15.31
C ILE A 57 19.60 19.57 -13.77
N LYS A 58 20.52 20.26 -13.09
CA LYS A 58 20.54 20.36 -11.63
C LYS A 58 19.27 21.01 -11.08
N LYS A 59 18.58 21.84 -11.88
CA LYS A 59 17.29 22.41 -11.49
C LYS A 59 16.18 21.36 -11.37
N LEU A 60 16.23 20.29 -12.18
CA LEU A 60 15.30 19.16 -12.07
C LEU A 60 15.67 18.29 -10.87
N ALA A 61 16.95 17.97 -10.72
CA ALA A 61 17.44 17.15 -9.61
C ALA A 61 17.13 17.78 -8.24
N ASN A 62 17.23 19.10 -8.12
CA ASN A 62 16.95 19.83 -6.88
C ASN A 62 15.53 20.43 -6.85
N ALA A 63 14.64 20.00 -7.74
CA ALA A 63 13.27 20.52 -7.79
C ALA A 63 12.49 20.14 -6.52
N ASN A 64 11.73 21.10 -5.98
CA ASN A 64 10.90 20.88 -4.80
C ASN A 64 9.75 19.92 -5.11
N ILE A 65 9.63 18.85 -4.33
CA ILE A 65 8.56 17.87 -4.44
C ILE A 65 7.35 18.31 -3.61
N SER A 66 6.18 18.39 -4.25
CA SER A 66 4.91 18.62 -3.57
C SER A 66 4.16 17.34 -3.23
N THR A 67 4.30 16.32 -4.07
CA THR A 67 3.54 15.08 -4.07
C THR A 67 4.47 13.96 -4.52
N ILE A 68 4.44 12.81 -3.85
CA ILE A 68 5.27 11.65 -4.20
C ILE A 68 4.53 10.36 -3.91
N HIS A 69 4.66 9.39 -4.81
CA HIS A 69 4.06 8.08 -4.68
C HIS A 69 5.18 7.03 -4.63
N TYR A 70 5.25 6.30 -3.53
CA TYR A 70 6.14 5.14 -3.40
C TYR A 70 5.35 3.88 -3.66
N SER A 71 5.95 2.91 -4.34
CA SER A 71 5.28 1.65 -4.63
C SER A 71 6.24 0.50 -4.70
N LYS A 72 5.72 -0.70 -4.46
CA LYS A 72 6.45 -1.96 -4.60
C LYS A 72 5.58 -3.00 -5.27
N ASN A 73 6.12 -3.65 -6.30
CA ASN A 73 5.57 -4.89 -6.83
C ASN A 73 6.07 -6.05 -5.96
N ILE A 74 5.20 -7.01 -5.67
CA ILE A 74 5.49 -8.21 -4.87
C ILE A 74 5.11 -9.40 -5.73
N ILE A 75 6.12 -10.17 -6.12
CA ILE A 75 5.95 -11.35 -6.97
C ILE A 75 5.59 -12.54 -6.09
N LEU A 76 4.45 -13.15 -6.34
CA LEU A 76 3.95 -14.32 -5.63
C LEU A 76 4.14 -15.55 -6.52
N THR A 77 4.96 -16.49 -6.05
CA THR A 77 5.28 -17.75 -6.74
C THR A 77 5.04 -18.97 -5.84
N ASP A 78 4.44 -18.76 -4.67
CA ASP A 78 4.14 -19.76 -3.64
C ASP A 78 2.68 -20.26 -3.72
N HIS A 79 2.02 -20.09 -4.87
CA HIS A 79 0.58 -20.31 -5.08
C HIS A 79 -0.35 -19.43 -4.23
N SER A 80 0.17 -18.49 -3.44
CA SER A 80 -0.65 -17.43 -2.87
C SER A 80 -1.12 -16.49 -3.98
N THR A 81 -2.32 -15.91 -3.81
CA THR A 81 -2.88 -14.97 -4.79
C THR A 81 -3.04 -13.59 -4.17
N PRO A 82 -2.97 -12.51 -4.96
CA PRO A 82 -3.28 -11.16 -4.50
C PRO A 82 -4.64 -11.10 -3.82
N TYR A 83 -5.62 -11.84 -4.35
CA TYR A 83 -6.97 -11.94 -3.78
C TYR A 83 -6.98 -12.45 -2.33
N THR A 84 -6.14 -13.42 -1.97
CA THR A 84 -6.03 -13.92 -0.59
C THR A 84 -5.56 -12.80 0.35
N TYR A 85 -4.50 -12.06 0.00
CA TYR A 85 -4.02 -10.94 0.81
C TYR A 85 -5.04 -9.80 0.88
N LEU A 86 -5.69 -9.47 -0.26
CA LEU A 86 -6.72 -8.45 -0.31
C LEU A 86 -7.88 -8.79 0.64
N LYS A 87 -8.36 -10.03 0.67
CA LYS A 87 -9.37 -10.46 1.65
C LYS A 87 -8.93 -10.20 3.09
N GLU A 88 -7.67 -10.43 3.42
CA GLU A 88 -7.15 -10.16 4.77
C GLU A 88 -7.05 -8.66 5.07
N PHE A 89 -6.56 -7.86 4.13
CA PHE A 89 -6.54 -6.40 4.25
C PHE A 89 -7.95 -5.81 4.45
N GLN A 90 -9.00 -6.40 3.87
CA GLN A 90 -10.39 -5.95 4.10
C GLN A 90 -10.86 -6.08 5.55
N LYS A 91 -10.26 -6.98 6.34
CA LYS A 91 -10.69 -7.27 7.72
C LYS A 91 -10.11 -6.31 8.75
N ILE A 92 -9.15 -5.46 8.37
CA ILE A 92 -8.45 -4.57 9.30
C ILE A 92 -9.39 -3.54 9.94
N ASN A 93 -9.02 -3.06 11.13
CA ASN A 93 -9.75 -1.98 11.80
C ASN A 93 -9.34 -0.59 11.27
N VAL A 94 -9.74 -0.28 10.04
CA VAL A 94 -9.35 0.94 9.29
C VAL A 94 -9.53 2.24 10.09
N ASN A 95 -10.58 2.31 10.93
CA ASN A 95 -10.87 3.47 11.77
C ASN A 95 -9.76 3.81 12.79
N GLN A 96 -8.80 2.91 13.03
CA GLN A 96 -7.64 3.15 13.89
C GLN A 96 -6.39 3.60 13.14
N TRP A 97 -6.39 3.56 11.80
CA TRP A 97 -5.21 3.88 10.99
C TRP A 97 -5.19 5.35 10.57
N PHE A 98 -6.28 5.83 9.96
CA PHE A 98 -6.48 7.22 9.59
C PHE A 98 -7.96 7.59 9.74
N ASP A 99 -8.25 8.89 9.81
CA ASP A 99 -9.59 9.42 9.53
C ASP A 99 -9.86 9.20 8.02
N THR A 100 -10.19 7.94 7.71
CA THR A 100 -10.25 7.44 6.35
C THR A 100 -11.58 7.91 5.78
N ASN A 101 -11.51 8.90 4.90
CA ASN A 101 -12.70 9.49 4.28
C ASN A 101 -13.40 8.50 3.35
N GLN A 102 -12.63 7.58 2.75
CA GLN A 102 -13.14 6.63 1.77
C GLN A 102 -12.35 5.32 1.80
N THR A 103 -13.07 4.20 1.78
CA THR A 103 -12.52 2.89 1.43
C THR A 103 -13.24 2.41 0.18
N ASP A 104 -12.50 2.27 -0.92
CA ASP A 104 -13.03 1.77 -2.20
C ASP A 104 -12.60 0.33 -2.41
N PHE A 105 -13.57 -0.55 -2.65
CA PHE A 105 -13.35 -1.88 -3.18
C PHE A 105 -13.79 -1.86 -4.63
N ARG A 106 -12.85 -2.10 -5.56
CA ARG A 106 -13.14 -2.08 -7.00
C ARG A 106 -12.75 -3.39 -7.65
N ASN A 107 -13.33 -3.63 -8.82
CA ASN A 107 -13.06 -4.79 -9.66
C ASN A 107 -13.21 -6.09 -8.86
N GLU A 108 -14.40 -6.39 -8.33
CA GLU A 108 -14.70 -7.67 -7.67
C GLU A 108 -13.78 -8.05 -6.49
N GLY A 109 -13.17 -7.06 -5.84
CA GLY A 109 -12.27 -7.27 -4.71
C GLY A 109 -10.79 -7.38 -5.06
N HIS A 110 -10.40 -7.06 -6.30
CA HIS A 110 -9.01 -7.06 -6.77
C HIS A 110 -8.22 -5.79 -6.43
N SER A 111 -8.82 -4.87 -5.67
CA SER A 111 -8.14 -3.69 -5.15
C SER A 111 -8.77 -3.20 -3.86
N ILE A 112 -7.94 -2.59 -3.03
CA ILE A 112 -8.33 -1.90 -1.80
C ILE A 112 -7.63 -0.56 -1.77
N LYS A 113 -8.38 0.46 -1.38
CA LYS A 113 -7.87 1.82 -1.24
C LYS A 113 -8.28 2.39 0.10
N TYR A 114 -7.32 2.87 0.87
CA TYR A 114 -7.53 3.67 2.07
C TYR A 114 -7.13 5.10 1.77
N ARG A 115 -8.10 6.01 1.73
CA ARG A 115 -7.87 7.40 1.31
C ARG A 115 -8.22 8.40 2.40
N SER A 116 -7.31 9.36 2.58
CA SER A 116 -7.55 10.67 3.20
C SER A 116 -7.18 11.76 2.18
N ASN A 117 -7.39 13.03 2.51
CA ASN A 117 -7.17 14.15 1.57
C ASN A 117 -5.72 14.23 1.04
N ASP A 118 -4.74 13.97 1.91
CA ASP A 118 -3.31 14.17 1.61
C ASP A 118 -2.50 12.85 1.63
N TYR A 119 -3.18 11.71 1.78
CA TYR A 119 -2.51 10.41 1.92
C TYR A 119 -3.43 9.28 1.47
N GLU A 120 -2.93 8.40 0.61
CA GLU A 120 -3.65 7.25 0.08
C GLU A 120 -2.75 6.02 0.09
N VAL A 121 -3.27 4.88 0.57
CA VAL A 121 -2.66 3.57 0.40
C VAL A 121 -3.55 2.75 -0.53
N THR A 122 -2.98 2.24 -1.61
CA THR A 122 -3.68 1.37 -2.55
C THR A 122 -2.94 0.04 -2.65
N ILE A 123 -3.67 -1.06 -2.50
CA ILE A 123 -3.16 -2.42 -2.63
C ILE A 123 -4.01 -3.13 -3.67
N TYR A 124 -3.41 -3.75 -4.67
CA TYR A 124 -4.17 -4.36 -5.77
C TYR A 124 -3.41 -5.44 -6.51
N ASP A 125 -4.17 -6.24 -7.24
CA ASP A 125 -3.69 -7.22 -8.21
C ASP A 125 -3.26 -6.52 -9.50
N LYS A 126 -1.94 -6.48 -9.75
CA LYS A 126 -1.35 -5.72 -10.85
C LYS A 126 -1.58 -6.37 -12.21
N LEU A 127 -1.62 -7.71 -12.28
CA LEU A 127 -1.90 -8.41 -13.54
C LEU A 127 -3.35 -8.20 -13.94
N LYS A 128 -4.27 -8.37 -12.98
CA LYS A 128 -5.70 -8.17 -13.24
C LYS A 128 -6.05 -6.71 -13.53
N ASP A 129 -5.32 -5.75 -12.96
CA ASP A 129 -5.46 -4.33 -13.31
C ASP A 129 -5.10 -4.05 -14.77
N LEU A 130 -4.03 -4.65 -15.28
CA LEU A 130 -3.61 -4.52 -16.69
C LEU A 130 -4.60 -5.19 -17.65
N GLU A 131 -5.15 -6.35 -17.30
CA GLU A 131 -6.25 -6.97 -18.05
C GLU A 131 -7.48 -6.06 -18.11
N GLN A 132 -7.81 -5.41 -16.98
CA GLN A 132 -8.91 -4.47 -16.91
C GLN A 132 -8.64 -3.21 -17.73
N ALA A 133 -7.40 -2.74 -17.77
CA ALA A 133 -6.97 -1.60 -18.58
C ALA A 133 -7.12 -1.86 -20.09
N LYS A 134 -6.81 -3.08 -20.55
CA LYS A 134 -7.07 -3.51 -21.95
C LYS A 134 -8.54 -3.36 -22.34
N LYS A 135 -9.45 -3.64 -21.41
CA LYS A 135 -10.91 -3.47 -21.62
C LYS A 135 -11.34 -2.01 -21.49
N SER A 136 -10.84 -1.31 -20.47
CA SER A 136 -11.17 0.08 -20.19
C SER A 136 -10.18 0.70 -19.19
N ASP A 137 -9.38 1.66 -19.66
CA ASP A 137 -8.46 2.43 -18.82
C ASP A 137 -9.17 3.16 -17.67
N LYS A 138 -10.43 3.60 -17.87
CA LYS A 138 -11.24 4.24 -16.83
C LYS A 138 -11.60 3.31 -15.65
N LYS A 139 -11.61 2.00 -15.89
CA LYS A 139 -11.91 0.98 -14.87
C LYS A 139 -10.65 0.43 -14.18
N ALA A 140 -9.48 0.70 -14.73
CA ALA A 140 -8.21 0.37 -14.09
C ALA A 140 -7.95 1.28 -12.89
N ILE A 141 -7.16 0.76 -11.95
CA ILE A 141 -6.64 1.46 -10.78
C ILE A 141 -5.54 2.41 -11.22
N GLU A 142 -4.65 1.95 -12.09
CA GLU A 142 -3.69 2.80 -12.76
C GLU A 142 -4.32 3.62 -13.87
N LYS A 143 -3.70 4.77 -14.14
CA LYS A 143 -4.03 5.65 -15.26
C LYS A 143 -2.94 5.61 -16.30
N ASP A 144 -3.27 6.01 -17.52
CA ASP A 144 -2.33 6.13 -18.64
C ASP A 144 -1.67 4.76 -18.92
N ASN A 145 -2.49 3.71 -19.04
CA ASN A 145 -2.00 2.35 -19.28
C ASN A 145 -1.59 2.12 -20.74
N CYS A 146 -1.86 3.06 -21.65
CA CYS A 146 -1.61 2.91 -23.08
C CYS A 146 -0.17 2.48 -23.42
N THR A 147 0.82 2.88 -22.61
CA THR A 147 2.24 2.53 -22.83
C THR A 147 2.61 1.12 -22.35
N GLN A 148 1.74 0.43 -21.62
CA GLN A 148 2.02 -0.87 -20.99
C GLN A 148 0.97 -1.95 -21.26
N LEU A 149 0.00 -1.71 -22.15
CA LEU A 149 -1.04 -2.71 -22.46
C LEU A 149 -0.46 -3.99 -23.05
N SER A 150 0.61 -3.89 -23.84
CA SER A 150 1.23 -5.04 -24.51
C SER A 150 2.37 -5.69 -23.70
N LEU A 151 2.53 -5.33 -22.42
CA LEU A 151 3.65 -5.79 -21.59
C LEU A 151 3.76 -7.31 -21.51
N PHE A 152 2.61 -8.00 -21.51
CA PHE A 152 2.51 -9.47 -21.40
C PHE A 152 2.01 -10.12 -22.70
N ASP A 153 1.95 -9.40 -23.82
CA ASP A 153 1.46 -10.01 -25.08
C ASP A 153 2.47 -11.00 -25.68
N THR A 154 3.75 -10.86 -25.31
CA THR A 154 4.86 -11.69 -25.78
C THR A 154 5.23 -12.84 -24.84
N TYR A 155 4.53 -12.97 -23.71
CA TYR A 155 4.87 -13.95 -22.66
C TYR A 155 3.60 -14.69 -22.20
N GLU A 156 3.64 -16.01 -22.15
CA GLU A 156 2.58 -16.80 -21.52
C GLU A 156 2.87 -16.90 -20.02
N VAL A 157 2.16 -16.15 -19.19
CA VAL A 157 2.36 -16.20 -17.74
C VAL A 157 2.11 -17.62 -17.22
N LYS A 158 3.17 -18.34 -16.84
CA LYS A 158 3.09 -19.66 -16.20
C LYS A 158 2.72 -19.52 -14.74
N GLN A 159 1.75 -20.32 -14.31
CA GLN A 159 1.34 -20.37 -12.91
C GLN A 159 2.33 -21.22 -12.08
N PRO A 160 2.64 -20.84 -10.82
CA PRO A 160 2.16 -19.66 -10.11
C PRO A 160 3.00 -18.40 -10.41
N PHE A 161 2.39 -17.39 -11.04
CA PHE A 161 2.98 -16.07 -11.17
C PHE A 161 1.89 -15.03 -11.00
N GLU A 162 1.87 -14.40 -9.83
CA GLU A 162 0.94 -13.35 -9.51
C GLU A 162 1.68 -12.11 -8.99
N VAL A 163 1.07 -10.93 -9.15
CA VAL A 163 1.70 -9.68 -8.72
C VAL A 163 0.76 -8.85 -7.86
N LEU A 164 1.09 -8.79 -6.57
CA LEU A 164 0.47 -7.85 -5.64
C LEU A 164 1.27 -6.54 -5.67
N ARG A 165 0.60 -5.40 -5.80
CA ARG A 165 1.25 -4.09 -5.71
C ARG A 165 0.74 -3.30 -4.54
N ILE A 166 1.66 -2.69 -3.80
CA ILE A 166 1.38 -1.70 -2.76
C ILE A 166 1.84 -0.34 -3.25
N GLU A 167 0.97 0.68 -3.14
CA GLU A 167 1.27 2.07 -3.49
C GLU A 167 0.85 3.00 -2.34
N VAL A 168 1.78 3.84 -1.90
CA VAL A 168 1.57 4.87 -0.88
C VAL A 168 1.76 6.24 -1.52
N ARG A 169 0.66 6.98 -1.65
CA ARG A 169 0.61 8.32 -2.25
C ARG A 169 0.58 9.38 -1.17
N ILE A 170 1.52 10.32 -1.23
CA ILE A 170 1.63 11.44 -0.31
C ILE A 170 1.29 12.71 -1.08
N GLY A 171 0.13 13.28 -0.79
CA GLY A 171 -0.50 14.36 -1.57
C GLY A 171 0.00 15.77 -1.27
N SER A 172 0.55 16.02 -0.07
CA SER A 172 0.92 17.38 0.35
C SER A 172 2.29 17.46 1.00
N ARG A 173 2.93 18.64 0.86
CA ARG A 173 4.22 18.97 1.50
C ARG A 173 4.20 18.81 3.01
N LYS A 174 3.07 19.19 3.64
CA LYS A 174 2.90 19.07 5.09
C LYS A 174 2.88 17.60 5.51
N LYS A 175 2.14 16.76 4.79
CA LYS A 175 2.07 15.32 5.07
C LYS A 175 3.41 14.64 4.80
N LEU A 176 4.10 15.00 3.72
CA LEU A 176 5.45 14.53 3.43
C LEU A 176 6.42 14.85 4.57
N GLN A 177 6.43 16.09 5.07
CA GLN A 177 7.26 16.47 6.20
C GLN A 177 6.93 15.66 7.47
N GLN A 178 5.64 15.42 7.73
CA GLN A 178 5.21 14.59 8.88
C GLN A 178 5.70 13.16 8.75
N ILE A 179 5.63 12.57 7.56
CA ILE A 179 6.09 11.21 7.27
C ILE A 179 7.60 11.10 7.45
N LEU A 180 8.37 12.02 6.85
CA LEU A 180 9.83 12.05 7.03
C LEU A 180 10.23 12.19 8.50
N LYS A 181 9.49 13.01 9.27
CA LYS A 181 9.72 13.16 10.71
C LYS A 181 9.37 11.89 11.49
N LYS A 182 8.22 11.28 11.20
CA LYS A 182 7.69 10.07 11.87
C LYS A 182 8.67 8.91 11.72
N TYR A 183 9.33 8.79 10.57
CA TYR A 183 10.24 7.68 10.25
C TYR A 183 11.72 8.03 10.38
N HIS A 184 12.05 9.08 11.14
CA HIS A 184 13.44 9.48 11.41
C HIS A 184 14.29 9.83 10.16
N LEU A 185 13.64 10.13 9.03
CA LEU A 185 14.27 10.54 7.76
C LEU A 185 14.48 12.06 7.67
N GLN A 186 14.74 12.72 8.80
CA GLN A 186 14.74 14.19 8.91
C GLN A 186 15.93 14.87 8.20
N GLY A 187 16.97 14.10 7.84
CA GLY A 187 18.13 14.58 7.08
C GLY A 187 17.89 14.71 5.57
N LYS A 188 16.71 14.30 5.07
CA LYS A 188 16.35 14.41 3.65
C LYS A 188 15.62 15.73 3.38
N GLU A 189 16.08 16.49 2.39
CA GLU A 189 15.34 17.65 1.92
C GLU A 189 14.13 17.24 1.07
N ARG A 190 13.21 18.18 0.84
CA ARG A 190 12.03 17.96 -0.01
C ARG A 190 12.34 18.20 -1.49
N ASN A 191 13.51 17.77 -1.94
CA ASN A 191 13.96 17.87 -3.32
C ASN A 191 13.92 16.49 -4.01
N PHE A 192 14.00 16.45 -5.33
CA PHE A 192 13.87 15.19 -6.07
C PHE A 192 15.02 14.22 -5.78
N ASN A 193 16.26 14.72 -5.69
CA ASN A 193 17.45 13.93 -5.41
C ASN A 193 17.37 13.18 -4.08
N ASP A 194 16.95 13.86 -3.01
CA ASP A 194 16.91 13.26 -1.67
C ASP A 194 15.75 12.28 -1.49
N LEU A 195 14.63 12.53 -2.17
CA LEU A 195 13.42 11.70 -2.07
C LEU A 195 13.40 10.55 -3.06
N PHE A 196 14.17 10.60 -4.14
CA PHE A 196 14.42 9.45 -5.01
C PHE A 196 15.43 8.52 -4.33
N SER A 197 14.99 7.87 -3.26
CA SER A 197 15.85 7.00 -2.45
C SER A 197 15.18 5.68 -2.10
N LYS A 198 15.96 4.60 -2.22
CA LYS A 198 15.55 3.24 -1.85
C LYS A 198 15.17 3.18 -0.37
N GLU A 199 15.99 3.80 0.49
CA GLU A 199 15.76 3.88 1.93
C GLU A 199 14.40 4.52 2.23
N VAL A 200 14.15 5.72 1.70
CA VAL A 200 12.91 6.47 1.95
C VAL A 200 11.69 5.67 1.47
N SER A 201 11.76 5.10 0.27
CA SER A 201 10.67 4.30 -0.30
C SER A 201 10.36 3.07 0.56
N ARG A 202 11.41 2.34 0.97
CA ARG A 202 11.30 1.14 1.81
C ARG A 202 10.69 1.47 3.17
N GLU A 203 11.22 2.47 3.88
CA GLU A 203 10.72 2.83 5.21
C GLU A 203 9.25 3.28 5.19
N VAL A 204 8.85 4.03 4.16
CA VAL A 204 7.44 4.43 4.00
C VAL A 204 6.54 3.21 3.82
N LEU A 205 6.95 2.26 2.97
CA LEU A 205 6.18 1.04 2.70
C LEU A 205 6.15 0.07 3.88
N LEU A 206 7.29 -0.13 4.57
CA LEU A 206 7.36 -0.95 5.78
C LEU A 206 6.49 -0.39 6.89
N SER A 207 6.54 0.92 7.13
CA SER A 207 5.68 1.49 8.17
C SER A 207 4.19 1.40 7.84
N THR A 208 3.84 1.44 6.54
CA THR A 208 2.47 1.14 6.10
C THR A 208 2.08 -0.30 6.46
N ILE A 209 2.97 -1.28 6.28
CA ILE A 209 2.74 -2.67 6.68
C ILE A 209 2.66 -2.81 8.21
N ASP A 210 3.56 -2.16 8.97
CA ASP A 210 3.53 -2.15 10.44
C ASP A 210 2.19 -1.61 10.97
N ASP A 211 1.71 -0.51 10.37
CA ASP A 211 0.44 0.07 10.76
C ASP A 211 -0.72 -0.90 10.48
N ILE A 212 -0.72 -1.60 9.32
CA ILE A 212 -1.71 -2.62 8.96
C ILE A 212 -1.71 -3.78 9.96
N GLU A 213 -0.55 -4.38 10.23
CA GLU A 213 -0.42 -5.50 11.16
C GLU A 213 -0.89 -5.12 12.57
N ARG A 214 -0.55 -3.91 13.03
CA ARG A 214 -0.97 -3.39 14.33
C ARG A 214 -2.49 -3.31 14.47
N ILE A 215 -3.21 -2.98 13.38
CA ILE A 215 -4.67 -2.85 13.38
C ILE A 215 -5.40 -4.09 12.87
N TYR A 216 -4.67 -5.14 12.49
CA TYR A 216 -5.25 -6.41 12.09
C TYR A 216 -5.83 -7.13 13.32
N PRO A 217 -7.02 -7.75 13.24
CA PRO A 217 -7.65 -8.34 14.41
C PRO A 217 -6.89 -9.60 14.86
N LYS A 218 -6.24 -9.56 16.03
CA LYS A 218 -5.48 -10.70 16.58
C LYS A 218 -6.27 -12.02 16.67
N ILE A 219 -7.58 -11.94 16.84
CA ILE A 219 -8.46 -13.13 16.86
C ILE A 219 -8.47 -13.91 15.53
N LEU A 220 -8.00 -13.29 14.45
CA LEU A 220 -7.89 -13.90 13.13
C LEU A 220 -6.50 -14.45 12.82
N THR A 221 -5.47 -14.14 13.62
CA THR A 221 -4.09 -14.62 13.36
C THR A 221 -3.85 -16.06 13.80
N THR A 222 -4.84 -16.72 14.40
CA THR A 222 -4.74 -18.13 14.84
C THR A 222 -4.59 -19.09 13.65
N GLU A 223 -3.82 -20.17 13.86
CA GLU A 223 -3.65 -21.27 12.89
C GLU A 223 -4.90 -22.18 12.76
N CYS A 224 -5.93 -21.95 13.59
CA CYS A 224 -7.15 -22.77 13.58
C CYS A 224 -7.98 -22.55 12.31
N ASP A 225 -8.09 -23.61 11.50
CA ASP A 225 -8.93 -23.70 10.30
C ASP A 225 -10.44 -23.79 10.59
N THR A 226 -10.82 -24.16 11.81
CA THR A 226 -12.21 -24.38 12.22
C THR A 226 -12.53 -23.70 13.55
N LEU A 227 -13.81 -23.36 13.75
CA LEU A 227 -14.28 -22.82 15.02
C LEU A 227 -14.15 -23.85 16.16
N GLN A 228 -14.22 -25.15 15.87
CA GLN A 228 -14.02 -26.21 16.87
C GLN A 228 -12.59 -26.18 17.43
N LYS A 229 -11.56 -26.21 16.55
CA LYS A 229 -10.17 -26.13 16.99
C LYS A 229 -9.89 -24.81 17.72
N PHE A 230 -10.41 -23.70 17.19
CA PHE A 230 -10.30 -22.39 17.84
C PHE A 230 -10.90 -22.39 19.26
N THR A 231 -12.05 -23.05 19.45
CA THR A 231 -12.72 -23.14 20.75
C THR A 231 -11.84 -23.88 21.76
N ILE A 232 -11.34 -25.06 21.37
CA ILE A 232 -10.47 -25.90 22.20
C ILE A 232 -9.21 -25.13 22.59
N ASP A 233 -8.53 -24.52 21.61
CA ASP A 233 -7.30 -23.75 21.84
C ASP A 233 -7.54 -22.54 22.75
N LEU A 234 -8.67 -21.86 22.58
CA LEU A 234 -8.99 -20.68 23.39
C LEU A 234 -9.25 -21.05 24.86
N GLU A 235 -9.93 -22.17 25.12
CA GLU A 235 -10.16 -22.70 26.47
C GLU A 235 -8.85 -23.13 27.14
N ILE A 236 -8.01 -23.88 26.43
CA ILE A 236 -6.71 -24.33 26.95
C ILE A 236 -5.82 -23.14 27.32
N ASN A 237 -5.72 -22.15 26.44
CA ASN A 237 -4.83 -21.00 26.63
C ASN A 237 -5.38 -19.96 27.64
N ASN A 238 -6.68 -20.00 27.93
CA ASN A 238 -7.35 -19.03 28.80
C ASN A 238 -8.33 -19.73 29.77
N PRO A 239 -7.84 -20.55 30.73
CA PRO A 239 -8.67 -21.42 31.58
C PRO A 239 -9.64 -20.69 32.51
N LYS A 240 -9.52 -19.36 32.64
CA LYS A 240 -10.41 -18.50 33.44
C LYS A 240 -11.60 -17.94 32.64
N LEU A 241 -11.70 -18.23 31.34
CA LEU A 241 -12.82 -17.77 30.52
C LEU A 241 -14.11 -18.46 30.95
N LYS A 242 -15.15 -17.67 31.17
CA LYS A 242 -16.50 -18.21 31.38
C LYS A 242 -17.09 -18.68 30.05
N TYR A 243 -17.97 -19.67 30.10
CA TYR A 243 -18.70 -20.19 28.93
C TYR A 243 -19.35 -19.08 28.08
N SER A 244 -19.98 -18.08 28.72
CA SER A 244 -20.58 -16.95 28.01
C SER A 244 -19.56 -16.04 27.30
N GLN A 245 -18.34 -15.91 27.84
CA GLN A 245 -17.26 -15.17 27.20
C GLN A 245 -16.71 -15.94 26.01
N LEU A 246 -16.56 -17.26 26.14
CA LEU A 246 -16.13 -18.16 25.08
C LEU A 246 -17.06 -18.06 23.86
N LEU A 247 -18.36 -18.24 24.05
CA LEU A 247 -19.35 -18.14 22.96
C LEU A 247 -19.34 -16.76 22.28
N LYS A 248 -19.22 -15.69 23.07
CA LYS A 248 -19.11 -14.32 22.56
C LYS A 248 -17.86 -14.14 21.68
N LEU A 249 -16.72 -14.71 22.06
CA LEU A 249 -15.47 -14.62 21.32
C LEU A 249 -15.50 -15.46 20.04
N ILE A 250 -16.09 -16.66 20.10
CA ILE A 250 -16.33 -17.49 18.92
C ILE A 250 -17.24 -16.76 17.92
N GLY A 251 -18.35 -16.19 18.39
CA GLY A 251 -19.25 -15.39 17.56
C GLY A 251 -18.57 -14.17 16.96
N ALA A 252 -17.74 -13.47 17.75
CA ALA A 252 -16.94 -12.36 17.25
C ALA A 252 -15.94 -12.80 16.17
N LYS A 253 -15.22 -13.91 16.36
CA LYS A 253 -14.31 -14.47 15.36
C LYS A 253 -15.05 -14.80 14.07
N ALA A 254 -16.15 -15.54 14.16
CA ALA A 254 -16.92 -16.00 13.01
C ALA A 254 -17.38 -14.80 12.16
N LEU A 255 -17.99 -13.79 12.79
CA LEU A 255 -18.47 -12.61 12.09
C LEU A 255 -17.30 -11.76 11.54
N ILE A 256 -16.26 -11.47 12.33
CA ILE A 256 -15.15 -10.65 11.86
C ILE A 256 -14.39 -11.34 10.71
N GLN A 257 -14.29 -12.67 10.72
CA GLN A 257 -13.69 -13.45 9.63
C GLN A 257 -14.50 -13.33 8.34
N GLU A 258 -15.82 -13.32 8.44
CA GLU A 258 -16.74 -13.28 7.30
C GLU A 258 -16.86 -11.87 6.69
N ILE A 259 -17.12 -10.86 7.52
CA ILE A 259 -17.51 -9.52 7.07
C ILE A 259 -16.48 -8.43 7.40
N GLY A 260 -15.41 -8.77 8.11
CA GLY A 260 -14.39 -7.82 8.56
C GLY A 260 -14.85 -6.88 9.69
N VAL A 261 -13.90 -6.17 10.30
CA VAL A 261 -14.19 -5.30 11.46
C VAL A 261 -15.15 -4.15 11.10
N ARG A 262 -15.04 -3.57 9.90
CA ARG A 262 -15.85 -2.41 9.52
C ARG A 262 -17.33 -2.75 9.46
N GLU A 263 -17.70 -3.79 8.72
CA GLU A 263 -19.10 -4.17 8.58
C GLU A 263 -19.63 -4.74 9.90
N PHE A 264 -18.83 -5.52 10.64
CA PHE A 264 -19.16 -5.96 12.00
C PHE A 264 -19.61 -4.79 12.88
N ARG A 265 -18.81 -3.72 12.94
CA ARG A 265 -19.16 -2.53 13.73
C ARG A 265 -20.42 -1.81 13.24
N LYS A 266 -20.67 -1.83 11.93
CA LYS A 266 -21.84 -1.21 11.31
C LYS A 266 -23.12 -1.97 11.65
N ILE A 267 -23.13 -3.30 11.51
CA ILE A 267 -24.30 -4.13 11.82
C ILE A 267 -24.58 -4.19 13.33
N THR A 268 -23.55 -4.08 14.17
CA THR A 268 -23.72 -4.04 15.64
C THR A 268 -23.91 -2.62 16.20
N SER A 269 -24.00 -1.60 15.34
CA SER A 269 -23.94 -0.18 15.75
C SER A 269 -25.05 0.23 16.73
N ARG A 270 -26.22 -0.42 16.67
CA ARG A 270 -27.35 -0.20 17.61
C ARG A 270 -26.98 -0.37 19.09
N HIS A 271 -25.93 -1.15 19.38
CA HIS A 271 -25.46 -1.40 20.74
C HIS A 271 -24.45 -0.35 21.24
N GLY A 272 -24.12 0.65 20.40
CA GLY A 272 -23.25 1.76 20.75
C GLY A 272 -21.75 1.46 20.54
N LYS A 273 -20.98 2.53 20.28
CA LYS A 273 -19.53 2.46 19.99
C LYS A 273 -18.74 1.83 21.14
N THR A 274 -19.14 2.06 22.39
CA THR A 274 -18.45 1.56 23.59
C THR A 274 -18.36 0.04 23.64
N GLN A 275 -19.38 -0.69 23.16
CA GLN A 275 -19.38 -2.15 23.19
C GLN A 275 -18.30 -2.74 22.28
N TRP A 276 -18.08 -2.15 21.11
CA TRP A 276 -16.96 -2.53 20.23
C TRP A 276 -15.63 -2.33 20.94
N TYR A 277 -15.38 -1.17 21.55
CA TYR A 277 -14.10 -0.92 22.21
C TYR A 277 -13.87 -1.86 23.40
N ARG A 278 -14.93 -2.22 24.15
CA ARG A 278 -14.85 -3.21 25.22
C ARG A 278 -14.51 -4.60 24.68
N LEU A 279 -15.21 -5.05 23.63
CA LEU A 279 -14.94 -6.34 22.98
C LEU A 279 -13.53 -6.37 22.38
N ASN A 280 -13.10 -5.31 21.69
CA ASN A 280 -11.77 -5.24 21.11
C ASN A 280 -10.68 -5.29 22.19
N LYS A 281 -10.86 -4.59 23.31
CA LYS A 281 -9.94 -4.68 24.46
C LYS A 281 -9.88 -6.10 25.02
N GLU A 282 -11.02 -6.79 25.12
CA GLU A 282 -11.07 -8.19 25.55
C GLU A 282 -10.36 -9.10 24.56
N MET A 283 -10.61 -8.97 23.25
CA MET A 283 -9.93 -9.74 22.21
C MET A 283 -8.41 -9.51 22.20
N GLN A 284 -7.94 -8.30 22.49
CA GLN A 284 -6.52 -7.97 22.53
C GLN A 284 -5.80 -8.56 23.77
N ALA A 285 -6.53 -8.89 24.83
CA ALA A 285 -5.99 -9.42 26.08
C ALA A 285 -5.88 -10.96 26.11
N LEU A 286 -6.45 -11.64 25.11
CA LEU A 286 -6.48 -13.11 25.03
C LEU A 286 -5.15 -13.69 24.55
N LYS A 287 -4.87 -14.92 24.97
CA LYS A 287 -3.78 -15.74 24.46
C LYS A 287 -4.33 -16.70 23.39
N TYR A 288 -3.85 -16.58 22.16
CA TYR A 288 -4.36 -17.35 21.01
C TYR A 288 -3.50 -18.56 20.63
N GLY A 289 -2.46 -18.89 21.42
CA GLY A 289 -1.54 -19.98 21.09
C GLY A 289 -0.65 -19.64 19.89
N LYS A 290 -0.49 -20.60 18.97
CA LYS A 290 0.27 -20.38 17.73
C LYS A 290 -0.47 -19.41 16.80
N SER A 291 0.29 -18.51 16.20
CA SER A 291 -0.22 -17.50 15.28
C SER A 291 0.47 -17.59 13.93
N ASN A 292 -0.32 -17.55 12.87
CA ASN A 292 0.12 -17.28 11.52
C ASN A 292 0.46 -15.80 11.36
N ASP A 293 1.63 -15.54 10.80
CA ASP A 293 1.95 -14.23 10.26
C ASP A 293 1.39 -14.13 8.84
N ILE A 294 0.20 -13.54 8.76
CA ILE A 294 -0.61 -13.43 7.54
C ILE A 294 0.09 -12.57 6.48
N PHE A 295 0.88 -11.58 6.90
CA PHE A 295 1.51 -10.62 6.00
C PHE A 295 3.01 -10.86 5.84
N LYS A 296 3.54 -11.97 6.38
CA LYS A 296 4.95 -12.35 6.32
C LYS A 296 5.56 -12.18 4.93
N THR A 297 4.98 -12.84 3.91
CA THR A 297 5.49 -12.78 2.52
C THR A 297 5.53 -11.35 1.99
N VAL A 298 4.52 -10.55 2.32
CA VAL A 298 4.42 -9.13 1.91
C VAL A 298 5.51 -8.31 2.60
N ARG A 299 5.69 -8.51 3.92
CA ARG A 299 6.72 -7.86 4.72
C ARG A 299 8.11 -8.19 4.21
N GLU A 300 8.44 -9.47 4.09
CA GLU A 300 9.75 -9.95 3.62
C GLU A 300 10.10 -9.37 2.24
N ALA A 301 9.13 -9.29 1.32
CA ALA A 301 9.33 -8.69 0.00
C ALA A 301 9.66 -7.18 0.07
N VAL A 302 9.03 -6.43 0.99
CA VAL A 302 9.33 -5.01 1.20
C VAL A 302 10.64 -4.82 1.98
N GLU A 303 10.98 -5.70 2.92
CA GLU A 303 12.26 -5.64 3.64
C GLU A 303 13.46 -5.87 2.71
N ALA A 304 13.38 -6.91 1.86
CA ALA A 304 14.39 -7.21 0.84
C ALA A 304 14.48 -6.09 -0.21
N PHE A 305 13.32 -5.55 -0.62
CA PHE A 305 13.20 -4.43 -1.55
C PHE A 305 14.03 -4.64 -2.84
N GLU A 306 13.98 -5.84 -3.40
CA GLU A 306 14.74 -6.21 -4.60
C GLU A 306 14.13 -5.60 -5.86
N THR A 307 14.93 -4.92 -6.69
CA THR A 307 14.43 -4.28 -7.92
C THR A 307 13.80 -5.30 -8.86
N ILE A 308 12.52 -5.13 -9.20
CA ILE A 308 11.82 -6.02 -10.14
C ILE A 308 11.98 -5.51 -11.58
N LYS A 309 12.43 -6.41 -12.46
CA LYS A 309 12.48 -6.22 -13.91
C LYS A 309 11.79 -7.40 -14.58
N LEU A 310 10.96 -7.15 -15.58
CA LEU A 310 10.24 -8.18 -16.33
C LEU A 310 11.18 -9.24 -16.91
N ASP A 311 12.34 -8.82 -17.42
CA ASP A 311 13.34 -9.72 -18.00
C ASP A 311 13.83 -10.81 -17.04
N ASN A 312 13.82 -10.55 -15.72
CA ASN A 312 14.25 -11.51 -14.70
C ASN A 312 13.22 -12.63 -14.45
N TYR A 313 12.02 -12.51 -15.00
CA TYR A 313 10.92 -13.43 -14.76
C TYR A 313 10.47 -14.17 -16.04
N LYS A 314 11.22 -14.06 -17.14
CA LYS A 314 10.92 -14.73 -18.41
C LYS A 314 10.76 -16.25 -18.25
N ASP A 315 11.62 -16.90 -17.46
CA ASP A 315 11.55 -18.34 -17.28
C ASP A 315 10.34 -18.78 -16.44
N LYS A 316 9.77 -17.85 -15.67
CA LYS A 316 8.56 -18.02 -14.86
C LYS A 316 7.29 -17.55 -15.58
N MET A 317 7.44 -17.01 -16.80
CA MET A 317 6.38 -16.66 -17.76
C MET A 317 6.54 -17.52 -19.00
#